data_AF-K1ZG42-F1
#
_entry.id   AF-K1ZG42-F1
#
_cell.length_a   1.000
_cell.length_b   1.000
_cell.length_c   1.000
_cell.angle_alpha   90.00
_cell.angle_beta   90.00
_cell.angle_gamma   90.00
#
_symmetry.space_group_name_H-M   'P 1'
#
loop_
_entity.id
_entity.type
_entity.pdbx_description
1 polymer ?
#
loop_
_entity_poly.entity_id
_entity_poly.type
_entity_poly.pdbx_seq_one_letter_code
_entity_poly.pdbx_strand_id
1 'polypeptide(L)'
;MKALTRGNGVEGEDVTHAIRAIESVPLELREKVTIDVGGEVYMPKKSLEKLNARSEEKFANPRNAAAGSVRQLDPSVTASRDLDMFFYEIGAGELPTAPKTQEELMRTLQRLGLKTDTHFKH
;
A
#
# COMPACT_ATOMS: atom_id res chain seq x y z
N MET A 1 7.04 11.87 -2.70
CA MET A 1 6.65 10.62 -2.02
C MET A 1 7.88 9.73 -1.85
N LYS A 2 8.01 9.09 -0.69
CA LYS A 2 8.97 8.01 -0.42
C LYS A 2 8.21 6.86 0.23
N ALA A 3 8.59 5.62 -0.05
CA ALA A 3 7.97 4.45 0.57
C ALA A 3 9.02 3.44 1.03
N LEU A 4 8.85 2.94 2.25
CA LEU A 4 9.73 1.98 2.90
C LEU A 4 8.93 0.75 3.31
N THR A 5 9.51 -0.44 3.22
CA THR A 5 8.94 -1.62 3.88
C THR A 5 9.05 -1.45 5.40
N ARG A 6 8.18 -2.14 6.16
CA ARG A 6 8.24 -2.09 7.63
C ARG A 6 9.55 -2.66 8.21
N GLY A 7 10.15 -3.64 7.53
CA GLY A 7 11.36 -4.33 7.98
C GLY A 7 11.27 -4.79 9.44
N ASN A 8 12.24 -4.37 10.27
CA ASN A 8 12.28 -4.67 11.71
C ASN A 8 11.60 -3.60 12.58
N GLY A 9 10.92 -2.63 11.98
CA GLY A 9 10.29 -1.49 12.66
C GLY A 9 11.22 -0.29 12.89
N VAL A 10 12.52 -0.44 12.61
CA VAL A 10 13.53 0.64 12.70
C VAL A 10 14.14 0.92 11.32
N GLU A 11 14.45 -0.14 10.58
CA GLU A 11 15.02 -0.10 9.24
C GLU A 11 14.11 -0.82 8.25
N GLY A 12 13.92 -0.19 7.09
CA GLY A 12 13.08 -0.65 6.00
C GLY A 12 13.79 -0.52 4.65
N GLU A 13 13.37 -1.32 3.69
CA GLU A 13 13.89 -1.28 2.31
C GLU A 13 13.16 -0.18 1.53
N ASP A 14 13.91 0.64 0.76
CA ASP A 14 13.28 1.60 -0.16
C ASP A 14 12.61 0.86 -1.31
N VAL A 15 11.28 1.00 -1.36
CA VAL A 15 10.41 0.38 -2.35
C VAL A 15 9.58 1.43 -3.08
N THR A 16 10.07 2.68 -3.10
CA THR A 16 9.36 3.82 -3.71
C THR A 16 9.00 3.55 -5.17
N HIS A 17 9.88 2.93 -5.94
CA HIS A 17 9.62 2.58 -7.35
C HIS A 17 8.46 1.61 -7.50
N ALA A 18 8.42 0.56 -6.68
CA ALA A 18 7.37 -0.45 -6.71
C ALA A 18 6.03 0.10 -6.23
N ILE A 19 6.02 0.87 -5.13
CA ILE A 19 4.79 1.44 -4.58
C ILE A 19 4.15 2.46 -5.54
N ARG A 20 4.96 3.27 -6.25
CA ARG A 20 4.45 4.19 -7.29
C ARG A 20 3.83 3.47 -8.50
N ALA A 21 4.08 2.18 -8.67
CA ALA A 21 3.52 1.37 -9.74
C ALA A 21 2.17 0.72 -9.39
N ILE A 22 1.73 0.84 -8.13
CA ILE A 22 0.44 0.30 -7.68
C ILE A 22 -0.66 1.31 -7.99
N GLU A 23 -1.65 0.92 -8.80
CA GLU A 23 -2.71 1.81 -9.29
C GLU A 23 -3.53 2.47 -8.17
N SER A 24 -3.75 1.76 -7.06
CA SER A 24 -4.52 2.28 -5.92
C SER A 24 -3.78 3.31 -5.07
N VAL A 25 -2.49 3.54 -5.34
CA VAL A 25 -1.65 4.47 -4.59
C VAL A 25 -1.63 5.83 -5.30
N PRO A 26 -2.20 6.89 -4.71
CA PRO A 26 -2.15 8.21 -5.31
C PRO A 26 -0.73 8.78 -5.26
N LEU A 27 -0.29 9.40 -6.35
CA LEU A 27 1.02 10.08 -6.41
C LEU A 27 1.01 11.45 -5.73
N GLU A 28 -0.17 12.03 -5.55
CA GLU A 28 -0.42 13.30 -4.89
C GLU A 28 -1.64 13.20 -3.98
N LEU A 29 -1.57 13.81 -2.80
CA LEU A 29 -2.71 13.93 -1.90
C LEU A 29 -3.65 15.04 -2.40
N ARG A 30 -4.94 14.91 -2.07
CA ARG A 30 -5.95 15.93 -2.42
C ARG A 30 -5.76 17.27 -1.69
N GLU A 31 -4.98 17.25 -0.62
CA GLU A 31 -4.64 18.42 0.18
C GLU A 31 -3.12 18.58 0.25
N LYS A 32 -2.66 19.82 0.35
CA LYS A 32 -1.23 20.16 0.43
C LYS A 32 -0.70 19.94 1.85
N VAL A 33 -0.57 18.68 2.24
CA VAL A 33 -0.01 18.25 3.53
C VAL A 33 1.15 17.30 3.33
N THR A 34 2.09 17.29 4.28
CA THR A 34 3.18 16.32 4.32
C THR A 34 2.99 15.42 5.53
N ILE A 35 2.71 14.14 5.29
CA ILE A 35 2.43 13.16 6.32
C ILE A 35 3.04 11.79 5.98
N ASP A 36 3.35 11.03 7.02
CA ASP A 36 3.62 9.61 6.95
C ASP A 36 2.30 8.85 7.09
N VAL A 37 2.11 7.83 6.25
CA VAL A 37 0.94 6.95 6.31
C VAL A 37 1.37 5.50 6.25
N GLY A 38 0.68 4.67 7.03
CA GLY A 38 0.87 3.23 7.05
C GLY A 38 -0.28 2.50 6.36
N GLY A 39 0.05 1.39 5.71
CA GLY A 39 -0.88 0.58 4.95
C GLY A 39 -0.30 -0.79 4.64
N GLU A 40 -1.13 -1.63 4.03
CA GLU A 40 -0.75 -2.98 3.61
C GLU A 40 -0.89 -3.10 2.08
N VAL A 41 0.17 -3.58 1.44
CA VAL A 41 0.12 -4.02 0.04
C VAL A 41 -0.31 -5.47 0.01
N TYR A 42 -1.31 -5.77 -0.81
CA TYR A 42 -1.84 -7.11 -0.95
C TYR A 42 -2.04 -7.49 -2.42
N MET A 43 -2.15 -8.79 -2.67
CA MET A 43 -2.53 -9.32 -3.97
C MET A 43 -3.93 -9.91 -3.88
N PRO A 44 -4.89 -9.46 -4.70
CA PRO A 44 -6.20 -10.09 -4.79
C PRO A 44 -6.07 -11.56 -5.18
N LYS A 45 -6.96 -12.42 -4.66
CA LYS A 45 -6.93 -13.87 -4.95
C LYS A 45 -6.96 -14.18 -6.44
N LYS A 46 -7.79 -13.44 -7.21
CA LYS A 46 -7.87 -13.57 -8.67
C LYS A 46 -6.54 -13.19 -9.36
N SER A 47 -5.84 -12.18 -8.86
CA SER A 47 -4.52 -11.78 -9.38
C SER A 47 -3.48 -12.87 -9.13
N LEU A 48 -3.51 -13.51 -7.95
CA LEU A 48 -2.66 -14.67 -7.66
C LEU A 48 -2.94 -15.84 -8.61
N GLU A 49 -4.21 -16.18 -8.82
CA GLU A 49 -4.61 -17.26 -9.73
C GLU A 49 -4.10 -17.01 -11.15
N LYS A 50 -4.26 -15.78 -11.68
CA LYS A 50 -3.70 -15.36 -12.97
C LYS A 50 -2.18 -15.46 -13.01
N LEU A 51 -1.50 -15.03 -11.94
CA LEU A 51 -0.04 -15.07 -11.85
C LEU A 51 0.49 -16.50 -11.84
N ASN A 52 -0.12 -17.39 -11.04
CA ASN A 52 0.28 -18.79 -10.94
C ASN A 52 -0.07 -19.59 -12.20
N ALA A 53 -1.03 -19.14 -13.02
CA ALA A 53 -1.35 -19.79 -14.29
C ALA A 53 -0.27 -19.58 -15.37
N ARG A 54 0.53 -18.51 -15.27
CA ARG A 54 1.59 -18.14 -16.22
C ARG A 54 3.01 -18.37 -15.71
N SER A 55 3.16 -18.95 -14.51
CA SER A 55 4.45 -19.12 -13.84
C SER A 55 4.73 -20.60 -13.59
N GLU A 56 5.96 -21.03 -13.87
CA GLU A 56 6.42 -22.38 -13.53
C GLU A 56 6.53 -22.55 -12.01
N GLU A 57 7.09 -21.53 -11.35
CA GLU A 57 7.13 -21.45 -9.89
C GLU A 57 5.90 -20.71 -9.36
N LYS A 58 5.08 -21.42 -8.58
CA LYS A 58 3.83 -20.87 -8.04
C LYS A 58 4.04 -20.31 -6.65
N PHE A 59 3.43 -19.15 -6.38
CA PHE A 59 3.35 -18.63 -5.02
C PHE A 59 2.30 -19.41 -4.22
N ALA A 60 2.66 -19.80 -3.00
CA ALA A 60 1.80 -20.57 -2.11
C ALA A 60 0.56 -19.79 -1.63
N ASN A 61 0.67 -18.46 -1.49
CA ASN A 61 -0.42 -17.62 -1.01
C ASN A 61 -0.26 -16.16 -1.51
N PRO A 62 -1.32 -15.32 -1.42
CA PRO A 62 -1.28 -13.96 -1.93
C PRO A 62 -0.29 -13.05 -1.19
N ARG A 63 -0.06 -13.29 0.10
CA ARG A 63 0.90 -12.53 0.91
C ARG A 63 2.33 -12.68 0.38
N ASN A 64 2.75 -13.91 0.07
CA ASN A 64 4.07 -14.20 -0.49
C ASN A 64 4.22 -13.58 -1.88
N ALA A 65 3.16 -13.65 -2.70
CA ALA A 65 3.17 -13.06 -4.03
C ALA A 65 3.27 -11.52 -3.99
N ALA A 66 2.54 -10.86 -3.09
CA ALA A 66 2.64 -9.42 -2.87
C ALA A 66 4.05 -9.03 -2.41
N ALA A 67 4.58 -9.71 -1.39
CA ALA A 67 5.91 -9.45 -0.85
C ALA A 67 7.02 -9.62 -1.90
N GLY A 68 6.93 -10.65 -2.75
CA GLY A 68 7.88 -10.87 -3.85
C GLY A 68 7.72 -9.88 -5.00
N SER A 69 6.51 -9.35 -5.22
CA SER A 69 6.21 -8.38 -6.28
C SER A 69 6.66 -6.96 -5.90
N VAL A 70 6.57 -6.57 -4.63
CA VAL A 70 7.05 -5.26 -4.13
C VAL A 70 8.58 -5.16 -4.16
N ARG A 71 9.29 -6.29 -4.01
CA ARG A 71 10.76 -6.34 -4.04
C ARG A 71 11.36 -6.47 -5.44
N GLN A 72 10.54 -6.41 -6.50
CA GLN A 72 11.06 -6.41 -7.86
C GLN A 72 11.83 -5.11 -8.14
N LEU A 73 13.01 -5.23 -8.75
CA LEU A 73 13.83 -4.07 -9.12
C LEU A 73 13.19 -3.27 -10.26
N ASP A 74 12.59 -3.96 -11.23
CA ASP A 74 11.86 -3.33 -12.32
C ASP A 74 10.39 -3.06 -11.91
N PRO A 75 9.97 -1.79 -11.78
CA PRO A 75 8.60 -1.44 -11.40
C PRO A 75 7.56 -1.89 -12.44
N SER A 76 7.95 -2.14 -13.69
CA SER A 76 7.07 -2.67 -14.74
C SER A 76 6.58 -4.08 -14.37
N VAL A 77 7.43 -4.86 -13.70
CA VAL A 77 7.05 -6.17 -13.18
C VAL A 77 5.98 -5.98 -12.11
N THR A 78 6.18 -5.09 -11.13
CA THR A 78 5.20 -4.79 -10.09
C THR A 78 3.86 -4.33 -10.66
N ALA A 79 3.88 -3.43 -11.66
CA ALA A 79 2.67 -2.93 -12.33
C ALA A 79 1.85 -4.07 -12.96
N SER A 80 2.51 -5.09 -13.53
CA SER A 80 1.85 -6.25 -14.15
C SER A 80 1.27 -7.29 -13.18
N ARG A 81 1.42 -7.07 -11.87
CA ARG A 81 1.05 -8.05 -10.82
C ARG A 81 -0.31 -7.76 -10.20
N ASP A 82 -1.02 -6.74 -10.68
CA ASP A 82 -2.35 -6.33 -10.22
C ASP A 82 -2.39 -6.26 -8.67
N LEU A 83 -1.35 -5.65 -8.08
CA LEU A 83 -1.29 -5.39 -6.64
C LEU A 83 -2.28 -4.29 -6.28
N ASP A 84 -2.67 -4.29 -5.01
CA ASP A 84 -3.54 -3.28 -4.45
C ASP A 84 -3.05 -2.91 -3.05
N MET A 85 -3.45 -1.75 -2.56
CA MET A 85 -2.99 -1.20 -1.29
C MET A 85 -4.13 -0.46 -0.59
N PHE A 86 -4.23 -0.65 0.72
CA PHE A 86 -5.08 0.16 1.58
C PHE A 86 -4.26 0.74 2.73
N PHE A 87 -4.66 1.92 3.18
CA PHE A 87 -4.04 2.69 4.26
C PHE A 87 -4.94 2.63 5.50
N TYR A 88 -4.33 2.59 6.68
CA TYR A 88 -5.05 2.48 7.96
C TYR A 88 -4.32 3.18 9.12
N GLU A 89 -3.19 3.84 8.86
CA GLU A 89 -2.40 4.50 9.88
C GLU A 89 -1.91 5.86 9.38
N ILE A 90 -1.85 6.83 10.28
CA ILE A 90 -1.20 8.13 10.07
C ILE A 90 -0.10 8.25 11.12
N GLY A 91 1.14 8.46 10.65
CA GLY A 91 2.33 8.63 11.47
C GLY A 91 2.63 10.10 11.73
N ALA A 92 3.91 10.47 11.62
CA ALA A 92 4.36 11.84 11.78
C ALA A 92 3.89 12.73 10.61
N GLY A 93 3.75 14.03 10.84
CA GLY A 93 3.46 15.00 9.79
C GLY A 93 2.58 16.16 10.22
N GLU A 94 2.21 16.97 9.24
CA GLU A 94 1.45 18.20 9.44
C GLU A 94 0.01 18.01 8.98
N LEU A 95 -0.86 17.66 9.94
CA LEU A 95 -2.31 17.75 9.76
C LEU A 95 -2.86 18.95 10.54
N PRO A 96 -3.82 19.71 9.96
CA PRO A 96 -4.47 20.80 10.69
C PRO A 96 -5.13 20.35 12.00
N THR A 97 -5.69 19.13 11.99
CA THR A 97 -6.31 18.50 13.15
C THR A 97 -5.92 17.02 13.18
N ALA A 98 -5.34 16.57 14.29
CA ALA A 98 -5.06 15.15 14.50
C ALA A 98 -6.38 14.38 14.77
N PRO A 99 -6.61 13.23 14.10
CA PRO A 99 -7.76 12.39 14.39
C PRO A 99 -7.65 11.81 15.80
N LYS A 100 -8.76 11.80 16.53
CA LYS A 100 -8.84 11.30 17.92
C LYS A 100 -9.38 9.89 18.01
N THR A 101 -10.04 9.43 16.95
CA THR A 101 -10.62 8.08 16.87
C THR A 101 -10.14 7.37 15.62
N GLN A 102 -10.21 6.04 15.63
CA GLN A 102 -9.92 5.24 14.45
C GLN A 102 -10.84 5.63 13.28
N GLU A 103 -12.12 5.91 13.54
CA GLU A 103 -13.04 6.35 12.49
C GLU A 103 -12.62 7.70 11.87
N GLU A 104 -12.23 8.68 12.69
CA GLU A 104 -11.72 9.97 12.20
C GLU A 104 -10.43 9.80 11.39
N LEU A 105 -9.56 8.88 11.79
CA LEU A 105 -8.35 8.54 11.05
C LEU A 105 -8.70 8.00 9.66
N MET A 106 -9.57 6.98 9.59
CA MET A 106 -9.99 6.39 8.31
C MET A 106 -10.66 7.42 7.40
N ARG A 107 -11.52 8.29 7.95
CA ARG A 107 -12.14 9.39 7.20
C ARG A 107 -11.12 10.42 6.73
N THR A 108 -10.08 10.69 7.52
CA THR A 108 -8.98 11.58 7.13
C THR A 108 -8.20 11.01 5.96
N LEU A 109 -7.82 9.73 5.99
CA LEU A 109 -7.17 9.05 4.87
C LEU A 109 -8.02 9.12 3.59
N GLN A 110 -9.32 8.82 3.68
CA GLN A 110 -10.25 8.90 2.55
C GLN A 110 -10.35 10.32 1.96
N ARG A 111 -10.41 11.34 2.83
CA ARG A 111 -10.45 12.76 2.44
C ARG A 111 -9.19 13.17 1.68
N LEU A 112 -8.02 12.68 2.12
CA LEU A 112 -6.74 12.90 1.46
C LEU A 112 -6.58 12.12 0.14
N GLY A 113 -7.51 11.22 -0.20
CA GLY A 113 -7.51 10.43 -1.43
C GLY A 113 -6.84 9.06 -1.29
N LEU A 114 -6.49 8.66 -0.07
CA LEU A 114 -5.88 7.35 0.21
C LEU A 114 -6.98 6.29 0.34
N LYS A 115 -6.82 5.17 -0.36
CA LYS A 115 -7.73 4.05 -0.29
C LYS A 115 -7.70 3.41 1.10
N THR A 116 -8.85 3.22 1.73
CA THR A 116 -8.96 2.51 3.01
C THR A 116 -9.75 1.22 2.83
N ASP A 117 -9.67 0.31 3.80
CA ASP A 117 -10.72 -0.71 3.94
C ASP A 117 -12.08 -0.01 4.14
N THR A 118 -13.17 -0.63 3.72
CA THR A 118 -14.55 -0.15 3.89
C THR A 118 -15.25 -0.78 5.09
N HIS A 119 -14.68 -1.81 5.71
CA HIS A 119 -15.28 -2.55 6.83
C HIS A 119 -14.93 -2.02 8.23
N PHE A 120 -14.32 -0.84 8.33
CA PHE A 120 -13.96 -0.24 9.64
C PHE A 120 -15.16 0.33 10.42
N LYS A 121 -16.37 0.32 9.84
CA LYS A 121 -17.59 0.75 10.52
C LYS A 121 -18.18 -0.45 11.26
N HIS A 122 -18.11 -0.43 12.58
CA HIS A 122 -18.91 -1.28 13.47
C HIS A 122 -20.05 -0.49 14.07
#